data_AF-A0A7I9Y4W8-F1
#
_entry.id   AF-A0A7I9Y4W8-F1
#
_cell.length_a   1.000
_cell.length_b   1.000
_cell.length_c   1.000
_cell.angle_alpha   90.00
_cell.angle_beta   90.00
_cell.angle_gamma   90.00
#
_symmetry.space_group_name_H-M   'P 1'
#
loop_
_entity.id
_entity.type
_entity.pdbx_description
1 polymer ?
#
loop_
_entity_poly.entity_id
_entity_poly.type
_entity_poly.pdbx_seq_one_letter_code
_entity_poly.pdbx_strand_id
1 'polypeptide(L)'
;MRARLVAAALVAVLLGATGCGLRDASPDGTNPGAAMPAPLSVIRQGNEITLSGDVPDPAAKRALLDAVITSADDVTVVDRLGVTPGAATPDFAASAPVFEAAAVIGDFALHAAADRVTLAGTAAKPGEAVAVEAAARDAWPHIDIVNELGISAPGTR
;
A
#
# COMPACT_ATOMS: atom_id res chain seq x y z
N MET A 1 27.55 -1.75 -8.40
CA MET A 1 28.26 -2.54 -7.36
C MET A 1 29.15 -1.63 -6.52
N ARG A 2 28.75 -1.27 -5.29
CA ARG A 2 29.66 -0.88 -4.19
C ARG A 2 29.02 -1.22 -2.85
N ALA A 3 29.31 -2.43 -2.37
CA ALA A 3 29.03 -2.87 -1.01
C ALA A 3 29.90 -2.09 -0.01
N ARG A 4 29.35 -1.78 1.16
CA ARG A 4 30.15 -1.42 2.34
C ARG A 4 29.63 -2.17 3.57
N LEU A 5 30.39 -3.19 3.94
CA LEU A 5 30.40 -3.82 5.27
C LEU A 5 31.11 -2.87 6.23
N VAL A 6 30.51 -2.61 7.39
CA VAL A 6 31.23 -2.11 8.56
C VAL A 6 30.86 -3.01 9.73
N ALA A 7 31.89 -3.68 10.25
CA ALA A 7 31.89 -4.48 11.45
C ALA A 7 32.54 -3.68 12.62
N ALA A 8 32.36 -4.21 13.83
CA ALA A 8 32.95 -3.83 15.12
C ALA A 8 32.19 -2.71 15.87
N ALA A 9 32.05 -2.75 17.21
CA ALA A 9 32.89 -3.39 18.20
C ALA A 9 32.10 -3.85 19.45
N LEU A 10 32.65 -4.87 20.09
CA LEU A 10 32.23 -5.49 21.33
C LEU A 10 32.93 -4.78 22.49
N VAL A 11 32.18 -4.22 23.44
CA VAL A 11 32.73 -3.78 24.74
C VAL A 11 31.81 -4.32 25.83
N ALA A 12 32.34 -5.27 26.58
CA ALA A 12 31.78 -5.76 27.83
C ALA A 12 32.46 -5.03 28.99
N VAL A 13 31.68 -4.46 29.92
CA VAL A 13 32.12 -4.19 31.29
C VAL A 13 30.96 -4.48 32.25
N LEU A 14 31.17 -5.47 33.11
CA LEU A 14 30.40 -5.77 34.32
C LEU A 14 30.75 -4.77 35.43
N LEU A 15 29.76 -4.37 36.24
CA LEU A 15 29.82 -4.11 37.69
C LEU A 15 28.39 -3.69 38.09
N GLY A 16 27.62 -4.43 38.88
CA GLY A 16 27.76 -4.55 40.33
C GLY A 16 26.35 -4.39 40.94
N ALA A 17 25.96 -5.32 41.80
CA ALA A 17 24.60 -5.49 42.30
C ALA A 17 24.22 -4.53 43.44
N THR A 18 22.98 -4.02 43.44
CA THR A 18 22.18 -3.80 44.66
C THR A 18 20.70 -3.73 44.28
N GLY A 19 19.87 -4.49 45.00
CA GLY A 19 18.48 -4.75 44.65
C GLY A 19 17.44 -3.73 45.13
N CYS A 20 16.21 -4.02 44.69
CA CYS A 20 14.90 -3.53 45.12
C CYS A 20 14.47 -2.10 44.75
N GLY A 21 13.74 -2.03 43.63
CA GLY A 21 12.36 -1.53 43.63
C GLY A 21 12.17 -0.03 43.51
N LEU A 22 11.97 0.45 42.27
CA LEU A 22 10.74 1.15 41.89
C LEU A 22 10.56 0.97 40.38
N ARG A 23 9.41 0.40 40.03
CA ARG A 23 8.96 0.12 38.68
C ARG A 23 8.51 1.43 38.05
N ASP A 24 9.24 1.92 37.06
CA ASP A 24 8.73 2.89 36.09
C ASP A 24 9.46 2.70 34.76
N ALA A 25 8.81 1.95 33.86
CA ALA A 25 8.89 2.12 32.40
C ALA A 25 7.94 1.11 31.74
N SER A 26 6.76 1.63 31.40
CA SER A 26 5.77 1.15 30.43
C SER A 26 5.28 -0.30 30.53
N PRO A 27 3.98 -0.51 30.84
CA PRO A 27 3.29 -1.68 30.35
C PRO A 27 2.94 -1.44 28.89
N ASP A 28 3.92 -1.45 27.97
CA ASP A 28 3.59 -1.79 26.58
C ASP A 28 3.53 -3.32 26.50
N GLY A 29 2.52 -3.84 27.19
CA GLY A 29 1.93 -5.10 26.80
C GLY A 29 1.42 -4.93 25.38
N THR A 30 2.25 -5.25 24.38
CA THR A 30 1.73 -5.87 23.18
C THR A 30 1.15 -7.20 23.62
N ASN A 31 -0.08 -7.15 24.14
CA ASN A 31 -1.03 -8.19 23.83
C ASN A 31 -0.94 -8.37 22.31
N PRO A 32 -0.68 -9.57 21.77
CA PRO A 32 -1.05 -9.90 20.40
C PRO A 32 -2.58 -10.00 20.33
N GLY A 33 -3.28 -8.96 20.79
CA GLY A 33 -4.71 -8.81 20.68
C GLY A 33 -4.95 -8.14 19.34
N ALA A 34 -5.22 -8.97 18.32
CA ALA A 34 -5.76 -8.61 17.01
C ALA A 34 -5.57 -7.13 16.64
N ALA A 35 -4.39 -6.78 16.12
CA ALA A 35 -4.28 -5.52 15.37
C ALA A 35 -5.36 -5.57 14.29
N MET A 36 -6.29 -4.61 14.32
CA MET A 36 -7.29 -4.51 13.26
C MET A 36 -6.54 -4.24 11.96
N PRO A 37 -6.77 -5.00 10.90
CA PRO A 37 -6.09 -4.80 9.63
C PRO A 37 -6.27 -3.37 9.14
N ALA A 38 -5.17 -2.69 8.81
CA ALA A 38 -5.23 -1.36 8.23
C ALA A 38 -5.77 -1.44 6.79
N PRO A 39 -6.63 -0.48 6.37
CA PRO A 39 -7.09 -0.43 5.00
C PRO A 39 -5.91 -0.25 4.05
N LEU A 40 -5.98 -0.89 2.90
CA LEU A 40 -4.95 -0.79 1.89
C LEU A 40 -5.08 0.56 1.16
N SER A 41 -3.95 1.20 0.92
CA SER A 41 -3.84 2.42 0.14
C SER A 41 -2.70 2.29 -0.87
N VAL A 42 -2.98 2.61 -2.13
CA VAL A 42 -2.01 2.69 -3.22
C VAL A 42 -2.08 4.10 -3.77
N ILE A 43 -1.00 4.87 -3.63
CA ILE A 43 -0.95 6.27 -4.04
C ILE A 43 0.17 6.43 -5.06
N ARG A 44 -0.20 6.87 -6.26
CA ARG A 44 0.73 7.23 -7.32
C ARG A 44 0.95 8.74 -7.33
N GLN A 45 2.22 9.13 -7.42
CA GLN A 45 2.65 10.50 -7.62
C GLN A 45 3.72 10.52 -8.71
N GLY A 46 3.28 10.73 -9.95
CA GLY A 46 4.14 10.63 -11.14
C GLY A 46 4.68 9.21 -11.32
N ASN A 47 5.99 9.05 -11.12
CA ASN A 47 6.67 7.76 -11.24
C ASN A 47 6.81 7.01 -9.91
N GLU A 48 6.47 7.63 -8.77
CA GLU A 48 6.53 6.96 -7.47
C GLU A 48 5.15 6.39 -7.12
N ILE A 49 5.10 5.12 -6.70
CA ILE A 49 3.90 4.48 -6.19
C ILE A 49 4.16 3.99 -4.76
N THR A 50 3.42 4.54 -3.81
CA THR A 50 3.46 4.14 -2.40
C THR A 50 2.32 3.17 -2.12
N LEU A 51 2.66 2.00 -1.58
CA LEU A 51 1.71 1.01 -1.10
C LEU A 51 1.77 0.97 0.42
N SER A 52 0.63 1.06 1.08
CA SER A 52 0.52 1.07 2.55
C SER A 52 -0.72 0.30 2.98
N GLY A 53 -0.71 -0.24 4.20
CA GLY A 53 -1.81 -1.00 4.78
C GLY A 53 -1.44 -2.45 5.06
N ASP A 54 -2.44 -3.29 5.30
CA ASP A 54 -2.26 -4.70 5.62
C ASP A 54 -2.84 -5.61 4.54
N VAL A 55 -2.10 -6.66 4.20
CA VAL A 55 -2.57 -7.74 3.33
C VAL A 55 -2.74 -9.04 4.12
N PRO A 56 -3.64 -9.95 3.68
CA PRO A 56 -3.95 -11.17 4.42
C PRO A 56 -2.77 -12.15 4.48
N ASP A 57 -1.96 -12.19 3.42
CA ASP A 57 -0.87 -13.14 3.27
C ASP A 57 0.25 -12.61 2.33
N PRO A 58 1.44 -13.22 2.36
CA PRO A 58 2.56 -12.80 1.53
C PRO A 58 2.34 -12.99 0.02
N ALA A 59 1.45 -13.88 -0.41
CA ALA A 59 1.15 -14.05 -1.83
C ALA A 59 0.30 -12.89 -2.35
N ALA A 60 -0.68 -12.42 -1.56
CA ALA A 60 -1.45 -11.21 -1.86
C ALA A 60 -0.54 -9.97 -1.97
N LYS A 61 0.43 -9.82 -1.04
CA LYS A 61 1.46 -8.77 -1.13
C LYS A 61 2.21 -8.82 -2.46
N ARG A 62 2.65 -10.03 -2.85
CA ARG A 62 3.45 -10.21 -4.07
C ARG A 62 2.64 -9.98 -5.33
N ALA A 63 1.39 -10.42 -5.39
CA ALA A 63 0.48 -10.16 -6.51
C ALA A 63 0.25 -8.65 -6.70
N LEU A 64 0.04 -7.91 -5.61
CA LEU A 64 -0.13 -6.47 -5.65
C LEU A 64 1.14 -5.74 -6.12
N LEU A 65 2.31 -6.13 -5.59
CA LEU A 65 3.58 -5.56 -6.04
C LEU A 65 3.85 -5.84 -7.52
N ASP A 66 3.58 -7.06 -7.98
CA ASP A 66 3.74 -7.46 -9.37
C ASP A 66 2.83 -6.63 -10.28
N ALA A 67 1.54 -6.53 -9.96
CA ALA A 67 0.57 -5.74 -10.71
C ALA A 67 0.95 -4.24 -10.81
N VAL A 68 1.53 -3.68 -9.75
CA VAL A 68 2.00 -2.29 -9.75
C VAL A 68 3.27 -2.14 -10.58
N ILE A 69 4.24 -3.05 -10.47
CA ILE A 69 5.49 -2.99 -11.22
C ILE A 69 5.24 -3.20 -12.72
N THR A 70 4.28 -4.06 -13.10
CA THR A 70 3.93 -4.30 -14.51
C THR A 70 3.10 -3.17 -15.11
N SER A 71 2.53 -2.28 -14.29
CA SER A 71 1.65 -1.21 -14.78
C SER A 71 2.38 -0.12 -15.58
N ALA A 72 3.69 0.08 -15.37
CA ALA A 72 4.51 1.04 -16.13
C ALA A 72 6.03 0.75 -16.01
N ASP A 73 6.77 1.06 -17.08
CA ASP A 73 8.20 0.70 -17.22
C ASP A 73 9.16 1.48 -16.29
N ASP A 74 8.78 2.68 -15.82
CA ASP A 74 9.61 3.58 -15.01
C ASP A 74 8.94 3.91 -13.66
N VAL A 75 8.59 2.88 -12.88
CA VAL A 75 7.94 3.05 -11.56
C VAL A 75 8.91 2.79 -10.42
N THR A 76 8.95 3.72 -9.45
CA THR A 76 9.57 3.53 -8.14
C THR A 76 8.52 3.09 -7.14
N VAL A 77 8.63 1.87 -6.64
CA VAL A 77 7.67 1.30 -5.69
C VAL A 77 8.17 1.45 -4.25
N VAL A 78 7.38 2.14 -3.42
CA VAL A 78 7.60 2.27 -1.97
C VAL A 78 6.65 1.32 -1.25
N ASP A 79 7.16 0.16 -0.88
CA ASP A 79 6.40 -0.87 -0.16
C ASP A 79 6.40 -0.61 1.35
N ARG A 80 5.23 -0.29 1.90
CA ARG A 80 4.94 -0.20 3.35
C ARG A 80 3.82 -1.15 3.75
N LEU A 81 3.67 -2.27 3.04
CA LEU A 81 2.65 -3.27 3.31
C LEU A 81 3.04 -4.18 4.47
N GLY A 82 2.17 -4.23 5.48
CA GLY A 82 2.15 -5.25 6.52
C GLY A 82 1.46 -6.53 6.04
N VAL A 83 1.79 -7.65 6.67
CA VAL A 83 1.06 -8.91 6.48
C VAL A 83 0.34 -9.23 7.78
N THR A 84 -0.98 -9.08 7.78
CA THR A 84 -1.84 -9.31 8.93
C THR A 84 -2.92 -10.33 8.57
N PRO A 85 -2.85 -11.56 9.10
CA PRO A 85 -3.85 -12.58 8.85
C PRO A 85 -5.26 -12.09 9.21
N GLY A 86 -6.22 -12.26 8.30
CA GLY A 86 -7.59 -11.78 8.48
C GLY A 86 -7.84 -10.35 7.96
N ALA A 87 -6.86 -9.72 7.30
CA ALA A 87 -7.10 -8.52 6.51
C ALA A 87 -8.14 -8.78 5.42
N ALA A 88 -9.25 -8.05 5.49
CA ALA A 88 -10.28 -8.07 4.45
C ALA A 88 -9.84 -7.12 3.33
N THR A 89 -9.20 -7.68 2.30
CA THR A 89 -8.79 -6.95 1.11
C THR A 89 -9.36 -7.59 -0.15
N PRO A 90 -9.55 -6.81 -1.23
CA PRO A 90 -9.83 -7.34 -2.55
C PRO A 90 -8.76 -8.35 -3.00
N ASP A 91 -9.13 -9.21 -3.95
CA ASP A 91 -8.15 -10.07 -4.63
C ASP A 91 -7.36 -9.23 -5.64
N PHE A 92 -6.10 -8.93 -5.33
CA PHE A 92 -5.24 -8.14 -6.21
C PHE A 92 -4.63 -8.94 -7.37
N ALA A 93 -4.84 -10.26 -7.44
CA ALA A 93 -4.36 -11.04 -8.59
C ALA A 93 -5.01 -10.58 -9.91
N ALA A 94 -6.26 -10.11 -9.88
CA ALA A 94 -6.99 -9.59 -11.03
C ALA A 94 -6.84 -8.07 -11.24
N SER A 95 -5.97 -7.39 -10.45
CA SER A 95 -5.91 -5.92 -10.42
C SER A 95 -5.01 -5.28 -11.46
N ALA A 96 -4.19 -6.05 -12.18
CA ALA A 96 -3.25 -5.53 -13.18
C ALA A 96 -3.92 -4.62 -14.24
N PRO A 97 -5.07 -4.99 -14.84
CA PRO A 97 -5.73 -4.12 -15.82
C PRO A 97 -6.18 -2.77 -15.24
N VAL A 98 -6.47 -2.71 -13.93
CA VAL A 98 -6.85 -1.47 -13.23
C VAL A 98 -5.67 -0.52 -13.17
N PHE A 99 -4.50 -1.03 -12.78
CA PHE A 99 -3.28 -0.24 -12.67
C PHE A 99 -2.74 0.17 -14.05
N GLU A 100 -2.85 -0.69 -15.06
CA GLU A 100 -2.51 -0.35 -16.45
C GLU A 100 -3.40 0.78 -16.99
N ALA A 101 -4.72 0.71 -16.79
CA ALA A 101 -5.63 1.78 -17.18
C ALA A 101 -5.35 3.09 -16.42
N ALA A 102 -4.96 2.98 -15.15
CA ALA A 102 -4.64 4.12 -14.29
C ALA A 102 -3.22 4.69 -14.52
N ALA A 103 -2.36 4.01 -15.28
CA ALA A 103 -0.97 4.42 -15.51
C ALA A 103 -0.85 5.79 -16.21
N VAL A 104 -1.90 6.22 -16.92
CA VAL A 104 -1.98 7.56 -17.54
C VAL A 104 -2.35 8.66 -16.55
N ILE A 105 -2.86 8.33 -15.37
CA ILE A 105 -3.30 9.25 -14.32
C ILE A 105 -2.16 9.47 -13.32
N GLY A 106 -1.52 10.64 -13.38
CA GLY A 106 -0.30 10.95 -12.62
C GLY A 106 -0.47 11.00 -11.10
N ASP A 107 -1.68 11.31 -10.63
CA ASP A 107 -2.07 11.49 -9.23
C ASP A 107 -3.08 10.42 -8.77
N PHE A 108 -3.04 9.24 -9.39
CA PHE A 108 -3.97 8.15 -9.09
C PHE A 108 -3.84 7.66 -7.64
N ALA A 109 -4.96 7.46 -6.97
CA ALA A 109 -5.02 6.87 -5.65
C ALA A 109 -6.12 5.80 -5.59
N LEU A 110 -5.78 4.64 -5.03
CA LEU A 110 -6.71 3.56 -4.75
C LEU A 110 -6.72 3.29 -3.26
N HIS A 111 -7.90 3.30 -2.65
CA HIS A 111 -8.10 2.92 -1.26
C HIS A 111 -9.01 1.70 -1.22
N ALA A 112 -8.55 0.61 -0.63
CA ALA A 112 -9.35 -0.60 -0.46
C ALA A 112 -9.57 -0.88 1.01
N ALA A 113 -10.83 -0.98 1.40
CA ALA A 113 -11.26 -1.26 2.77
C ALA A 113 -12.38 -2.29 2.73
N ALA A 114 -12.11 -3.50 3.24
CA ALA A 114 -13.06 -4.61 3.35
C ALA A 114 -13.82 -4.94 2.04
N ASP A 115 -14.99 -4.34 1.84
CA ASP A 115 -15.91 -4.55 0.73
C ASP A 115 -16.04 -3.32 -0.19
N ARG A 116 -15.23 -2.28 0.01
CA ARG A 116 -15.21 -1.06 -0.80
C ARG A 116 -13.84 -0.75 -1.36
N VAL A 117 -13.81 -0.36 -2.63
CA VAL A 117 -12.62 0.19 -3.30
C VAL A 117 -12.96 1.58 -3.83
N THR A 118 -12.23 2.59 -3.38
CA THR A 118 -12.33 3.97 -3.85
C THR A 118 -11.19 4.25 -4.83
N LEU A 119 -11.54 4.73 -6.02
CA LEU A 119 -10.62 5.13 -7.07
C LEU A 119 -10.66 6.66 -7.17
N ALA A 120 -9.53 7.32 -6.92
CA ALA A 120 -9.40 8.76 -6.93
C ALA A 120 -8.20 9.18 -7.80
N GLY A 121 -8.17 10.44 -8.21
CA GLY A 121 -7.14 11.01 -9.08
C GLY A 121 -7.73 11.89 -10.16
N THR A 122 -6.87 12.42 -11.03
CA THR A 122 -7.26 13.40 -12.05
C THR A 122 -7.00 12.85 -13.45
N ALA A 123 -8.05 12.38 -14.09
CA ALA A 123 -8.01 11.97 -15.49
C ALA A 123 -7.91 13.20 -16.41
N ALA A 124 -7.12 13.09 -17.48
CA ALA A 124 -7.06 14.12 -18.52
C ALA A 124 -8.29 14.06 -19.44
N LYS A 125 -8.91 12.88 -19.57
CA LYS A 125 -10.08 12.65 -20.41
C LYS A 125 -11.14 11.82 -19.68
N PRO A 126 -12.44 12.04 -19.98
CA PRO A 126 -13.51 11.21 -19.42
C PRO A 126 -13.36 9.73 -19.75
N GLY A 127 -12.82 9.39 -20.93
CA GLY A 127 -12.61 7.99 -21.34
C GLY A 127 -11.59 7.25 -20.47
N GLU A 128 -10.64 7.95 -19.86
CA GLU A 128 -9.63 7.34 -18.98
C GLU A 128 -10.28 6.92 -17.65
N ALA A 129 -11.10 7.80 -17.05
CA ALA A 129 -11.84 7.47 -15.84
C ALA A 129 -12.81 6.29 -16.04
N VAL A 130 -13.50 6.24 -17.19
CA VAL A 130 -14.40 5.14 -17.54
C VAL A 130 -13.63 3.82 -17.72
N ALA A 131 -12.44 3.86 -18.34
CA ALA A 131 -11.63 2.67 -18.53
C ALA A 131 -11.14 2.09 -17.19
N VAL A 132 -10.70 2.95 -16.27
CA VAL A 132 -10.27 2.53 -14.92
C VAL A 132 -11.44 1.95 -14.12
N GLU A 133 -12.62 2.59 -14.15
CA GLU A 133 -13.81 2.07 -13.48
C GLU A 133 -14.24 0.72 -14.05
N ALA A 134 -14.26 0.57 -15.38
CA ALA A 134 -14.63 -0.67 -16.03
C ALA A 134 -13.67 -1.81 -15.65
N ALA A 135 -12.36 -1.54 -15.67
CA ALA A 135 -11.35 -2.50 -15.23
C ALA A 135 -11.53 -2.90 -13.76
N ALA A 136 -11.84 -1.94 -12.89
CA ALA A 136 -12.05 -2.21 -11.46
C ALA A 136 -13.31 -3.06 -11.21
N ARG A 137 -14.39 -2.81 -11.95
CA ARG A 137 -15.63 -3.60 -11.87
C ARG A 137 -15.44 -5.03 -12.40
N ASP A 138 -14.60 -5.21 -13.41
CA ASP A 138 -14.26 -6.53 -13.94
C ASP A 138 -13.36 -7.32 -12.97
N ALA A 139 -12.35 -6.64 -12.39
CA ALA A 139 -11.45 -7.23 -11.40
C ALA A 139 -12.19 -7.62 -10.11
N TRP A 140 -13.15 -6.79 -9.68
CA TRP A 140 -13.84 -6.94 -8.40
C TRP A 140 -15.37 -6.79 -8.53
N PRO A 141 -16.06 -7.77 -9.16
CA PRO A 141 -17.49 -7.67 -9.44
C PRO A 141 -18.39 -7.71 -8.19
N HIS A 142 -17.84 -8.12 -7.04
CA HIS A 142 -18.54 -8.26 -5.77
C HIS A 142 -18.20 -7.15 -4.76
N ILE A 143 -17.42 -6.15 -5.16
CA ILE A 143 -16.94 -5.06 -4.30
C ILE A 143 -17.64 -3.76 -4.70
N ASP A 144 -17.93 -2.92 -3.71
CA ASP A 144 -18.45 -1.57 -3.93
C ASP A 144 -17.34 -0.67 -4.51
N ILE A 145 -17.40 -0.43 -5.82
CA ILE A 145 -16.45 0.46 -6.52
C ILE A 145 -16.98 1.90 -6.46
N VAL A 146 -16.28 2.75 -5.72
CA VAL A 146 -16.53 4.19 -5.64
C VAL A 146 -15.57 4.92 -6.59
N ASN A 147 -16.11 5.50 -7.65
CA ASN A 147 -15.34 6.29 -8.61
C ASN A 147 -15.35 7.77 -8.22
N GLU A 148 -14.23 8.27 -7.70
CA GLU A 148 -13.96 9.68 -7.41
C GLU A 148 -12.91 10.27 -8.37
N LEU A 149 -12.72 9.67 -9.55
CA LEU A 149 -11.83 10.22 -10.56
C LEU A 149 -12.39 11.53 -11.10
N GLY A 150 -11.68 12.63 -10.82
CA GLY A 150 -11.97 13.93 -11.37
C GLY A 150 -11.49 14.04 -12.80
N ILE A 151 -12.14 14.89 -13.60
CA ILE A 151 -11.64 15.28 -14.92
C ILE A 151 -10.95 16.64 -14.75
N SER A 152 -9.67 16.73 -15.13
CA SER A 152 -9.04 18.04 -15.30
C SER A 152 -9.85 18.83 -16.32
N ALA A 153 -10.53 19.90 -15.88
CA ALA A 153 -11.11 20.83 -16.81
C ALA A 153 -9.98 21.33 -17.73
N PRO A 154 -10.14 21.32 -19.06
CA PRO A 154 -9.14 21.89 -19.94
C PRO A 154 -8.95 23.34 -19.50
N GLY A 155 -7.76 23.66 -19.00
CA GLY A 155 -7.42 25.01 -18.58
C GLY A 155 -7.65 25.93 -19.76
N THR A 156 -8.70 26.75 -19.69
CA THR A 156 -8.87 27.90 -20.57
C THR A 156 -7.71 28.85 -20.28
N ARG A 157 -6.67 28.78 -21.10
CA ARG A 157 -5.61 29.78 -21.17
C ARG A 157 -5.67 30.50 -22.50
#